data_AF-A0A167BYZ3-F1
#
_entry.id   AF-A0A167BYZ3-F1
#
_cell.length_a   1.000
_cell.length_b   1.000
_cell.length_c   1.000
_cell.angle_alpha   90.00
_cell.angle_beta   90.00
_cell.angle_gamma   90.00
#
_symmetry.space_group_name_H-M   'P 1'
#
loop_
_entity.id
_entity.type
_entity.pdbx_description
1 polymer ?
#
loop_
_entity_poly.entity_id
_entity_poly.type
_entity_poly.pdbx_seq_one_letter_code
_entity_poly.pdbx_strand_id
1 'polypeptide(L)' 'MLLRHNHNANKYIEKLQKRMSKAKALSALAHKLGSCVYYTLKKEVVFDEARFLKS' A
#
# COMPACT_ATOMS: atom_id res chain seq x y z
N MET A 1 -14.72 7.08 -2.71
CA MET A 1 -14.81 7.48 -1.29
C MET A 1 -14.49 6.27 -0.39
N LEU A 2 -13.24 5.77 -0.42
CA LEU A 2 -12.83 4.55 0.31
C LEU A 2 -11.49 4.70 1.05
N LEU A 3 -10.81 5.84 0.92
CA LEU A 3 -9.44 6.03 1.44
C LEU A 3 -9.34 7.08 2.56
N ARG A 4 -10.44 7.76 2.91
CA ARG A 4 -10.40 8.87 3.88
C ARG A 4 -10.36 8.45 5.36
N HIS A 5 -10.62 7.18 5.68
CA HIS A 5 -10.82 6.78 7.08
C HIS A 5 -9.89 5.66 7.59
N ASN A 6 -8.85 5.30 6.83
CA ASN A 6 -7.86 4.34 7.30
C ASN A 6 -6.62 5.08 7.81
N HIS A 7 -6.63 5.42 9.11
CA HIS A 7 -5.60 6.20 9.79
C HIS A 7 -4.20 5.57 9.65
N ASN A 8 -4.15 4.23 9.47
CA ASN A 8 -2.91 3.48 9.27
C ASN A 8 -2.30 3.70 7.89
N ALA A 9 -3.12 3.75 6.84
CA ALA A 9 -2.65 3.99 5.47
C ALA A 9 -2.07 5.41 5.33
N ASN A 10 -2.70 6.41 5.95
CA ASN A 10 -2.18 7.79 5.96
C ASN A 10 -0.84 7.88 6.70
N LYS A 11 -0.70 7.28 7.89
CA LYS A 11 0.59 7.24 8.61
C LYS A 11 1.70 6.55 7.81
N TYR A 12 1.36 5.48 7.07
CA TYR A 12 2.31 4.78 6.22
C TYR A 12 2.75 5.65 5.03
N ILE A 13 1.81 6.34 4.39
CA ILE A 13 2.09 7.30 3.32
C ILE A 13 2.93 8.48 3.82
N GLU A 14 2.63 9.03 5.01
CA GLU A 14 3.42 10.11 5.61
C GLU A 14 4.85 9.66 5.96
N LYS A 15 5.04 8.44 6.47
CA LYS A 15 6.37 7.84 6.67
C LYS A 15 7.13 7.71 5.36
N LEU A 16 6.47 7.29 4.28
CA LEU A 16 7.08 7.19 2.96
C LEU A 16 7.41 8.57 2.40
N GLN A 17 6.52 9.55 2.54
CA GLN A 17 6.76 10.95 2.11
C GLN A 17 7.94 11.60 2.85
N LYS A 18 8.21 11.22 4.11
CA LYS A 18 9.42 11.68 4.82
C LYS A 18 10.72 11.15 4.22
N ARG A 19 10.71 9.99 3.55
CA ARG A 19 11.91 9.37 2.96
C ARG A 19 12.04 9.61 1.46
N MET A 20 10.97 9.99 0.77
CA MET A 20 10.96 10.17 -0.68
C MET A 20 9.90 11.18 -1.13
N SER A 21 10.16 11.83 -2.27
CA SER A 21 9.24 12.81 -2.86
C SER A 21 7.87 12.17 -3.15
N LYS A 22 6.79 12.97 -3.02
CA LYS A 22 5.38 12.53 -3.08
C LYS A 22 5.06 11.59 -4.25
N ALA A 23 5.61 11.89 -5.44
CA ALA A 23 5.45 11.07 -6.64
C ALA A 23 6.09 9.68 -6.51
N LYS A 24 7.30 9.59 -5.96
CA LYS A 24 7.99 8.32 -5.71
C LYS A 24 7.27 7.47 -4.66
N ALA A 25 6.74 8.10 -3.62
CA ALA A 25 5.94 7.41 -2.61
C ALA A 25 4.70 6.76 -3.24
N LEU A 26 4.00 7.48 -4.13
CA LEU A 26 2.83 6.97 -4.83
C LEU A 26 3.18 5.83 -5.79
N SER A 27 4.25 5.96 -6.58
CA SER A 27 4.70 4.89 -7.49
C SER A 27 5.14 3.64 -6.73
N ALA A 28 5.84 3.78 -5.61
CA ALA A 28 6.22 2.65 -4.76
C ALA A 28 4.99 1.96 -4.16
N LEU A 29 3.99 2.72 -3.73
CA LEU A 29 2.75 2.20 -3.19
C LEU A 29 1.91 1.51 -4.27
N ALA A 30 1.81 2.09 -5.46
CA ALA A 30 1.14 1.49 -6.62
C ALA A 30 1.81 0.19 -7.07
N HIS A 31 3.15 0.16 -7.08
CA HIS A 31 3.90 -1.06 -7.39
C HIS A 31 3.61 -2.16 -6.37
N LYS A 32 3.66 -1.83 -5.07
CA LYS A 32 3.39 -2.78 -3.98
C LYS A 32 1.93 -3.29 -4.05
N LEU A 33 0.98 -2.41 -4.31
CA LEU A 33 -0.43 -2.76 -4.52
C LEU A 33 -0.59 -3.68 -5.74
N GLY A 34 0.06 -3.34 -6.85
CA GLY A 34 0.03 -4.14 -8.08
C GLY A 34 0.58 -5.55 -7.84
N SER A 35 1.70 -5.68 -7.14
CA SER A 35 2.24 -6.98 -6.74
C SER A 35 1.27 -7.73 -5.82
N CYS A 36 0.68 -7.05 -4.84
CA CYS A 36 -0.25 -7.69 -3.90
C CYS A 36 -1.51 -8.19 -4.62
N VAL A 37 -2.13 -7.35 -5.45
CA VAL A 37 -3.31 -7.70 -6.25
C VAL A 37 -2.99 -8.83 -7.23
N TYR A 38 -1.83 -8.79 -7.90
CA TYR A 38 -1.38 -9.88 -8.76
C TYR A 38 -1.28 -11.21 -8.01
N TYR A 39 -0.69 -11.21 -6.80
CA TYR A 39 -0.58 -12.41 -5.98
C TYR A 39 -1.92 -12.89 -5.43
N THR A 40 -2.78 -11.99 -4.96
CA THR A 40 -4.14 -12.28 -4.47
C THR A 40 -4.99 -12.91 -5.57
N LEU A 41 -4.98 -12.33 -6.77
CA LEU A 41 -5.71 -12.87 -7.93
C LEU A 41 -5.12 -14.19 -8.41
N LYS A 42 -3.78 -14.32 -8.44
CA LYS A 42 -3.11 -15.51 -8.96
C LYS A 42 -3.13 -16.69 -8.00
N LYS A 43 -3.21 -16.45 -6.68
CA LYS A 43 -3.24 -17.49 -5.65
C LYS A 43 -4.60 -17.68 -5.00
N GLU A 44 -5.62 -16.95 -5.42
CA GLU A 44 -6.98 -16.95 -4.80
C GLU A 44 -6.96 -16.77 -3.27
N VAL A 45 -5.94 -16.08 -2.78
CA VAL A 45 -5.75 -15.84 -1.34
C VAL A 45 -6.37 -14.51 -0.95
N VAL A 46 -7.08 -14.50 0.17
CA VAL A 46 -7.69 -13.28 0.72
C VAL A 46 -6.61 -12.24 1.01
N PHE A 47 -6.85 -10.99 0.59
CA PHE A 47 -5.94 -9.87 0.81
C PHE A 47 -5.71 -9.63 2.31
N ASP A 48 -4.44 -9.67 2.74
CA ASP A 48 -4.03 -9.44 4.12
C ASP A 48 -3.36 -8.05 4.24
N GLU A 49 -4.12 -7.08 4.75
CA GLU A 49 -3.68 -5.69 4.91
C GLU A 49 -2.51 -5.56 5.92
N ALA A 50 -2.48 -6.42 6.94
CA ALA A 50 -1.41 -6.41 7.95
C ALA A 50 -0.08 -6.85 7.32
N ARG A 51 -0.11 -7.83 6.42
CA ARG A 51 1.08 -8.26 5.67
C ARG A 51 1.52 -7.23 4.63
N PHE A 52 0.57 -6.52 4.02
CA PHE A 52 0.83 -5.46 3.05
C PHE A 52 1.55 -4.24 3.67
N LEU A 53 1.12 -3.81 4.86
CA LEU A 53 1.65 -2.63 5.55
C LEU A 53 2.94 -2.88 6.36
N LYS A 54 3.31 -4.15 6.62
CA LYS A 54 4.49 -4.50 7.45
C LYS A 54 5.83 -4.51 6.70
N SER A 55 5.81 -4.54 5.36
CA SER A 55 7.01 -4.61 4.51
C SER A 55 7.59 -3.24 4.15
#